data_AF-A0A7S2Y0H2-F1
#
_entry.id   AF-A0A7S2Y0H2-F1
#
_cell.length_a   1.000
_cell.length_b   1.000
_cell.length_c   1.000
_cell.angle_alpha   90.00
_cell.angle_beta   90.00
_cell.angle_gamma   90.00
#
_symmetry.space_group_name_H-M   'P 1'
#
loop_
_entity.id
_entity.type
_entity.pdbx_description
1 polymer ?
#
loop_
_entity_poly.entity_id
_entity_poly.type
_entity_poly.pdbx_seq_one_letter_code
_entity_poly.pdbx_strand_id
1 'polypeptide(L)'
;SQLWTEVANSLVLTIRTGDMCEITSRAQRQSLMKLIVRCPNLTHLSLRNLDSLTNADILLLEDTLTSLRTLNLGGCTRISDEISHVLSRLPLVNVNLAMTKVTDLTLEVMGDNLPF
;
A
#
# COMPACT_ATOMS: atom_id res chain seq x y z
N SER A 1 -21.06 -5.63 13.26
CA SER A 1 -22.13 -5.38 12.28
C SER A 1 -21.79 -6.13 11.00
N GLN A 2 -22.78 -6.59 10.24
CA GLN A 2 -22.60 -7.29 8.95
C GLN A 2 -21.65 -6.56 7.99
N LEU A 3 -21.74 -5.23 7.95
CA LEU A 3 -20.85 -4.34 7.20
C LEU A 3 -19.35 -4.49 7.55
N TRP A 4 -19.02 -4.72 8.82
CA TRP A 4 -17.62 -4.86 9.24
C TRP A 4 -17.02 -6.17 8.74
N THR A 5 -17.81 -7.25 8.73
CA THR A 5 -17.40 -8.56 8.24
C THR A 5 -17.24 -8.57 6.72
N GLU A 6 -18.12 -7.90 5.97
CA GLU A 6 -18.01 -7.77 4.51
C GLU A 6 -16.82 -6.92 4.07
N VAL A 7 -16.61 -5.76 4.70
CA VAL A 7 -15.45 -4.90 4.41
C VAL A 7 -14.15 -5.61 4.80
N ALA A 8 -14.09 -6.25 5.98
CA ALA A 8 -12.92 -7.03 6.37
C ALA A 8 -12.67 -8.21 5.41
N ASN A 9 -13.71 -8.94 4.98
CA ASN A 9 -13.55 -10.05 4.04
C ASN A 9 -13.15 -9.61 2.64
N SER A 10 -13.73 -8.51 2.12
CA SER A 10 -13.35 -7.93 0.82
C SER A 10 -11.90 -7.44 0.85
N LEU A 11 -11.47 -6.79 1.94
CA LEU A 11 -10.11 -6.29 2.09
C LEU A 11 -9.09 -7.42 2.35
N VAL A 12 -9.46 -8.45 3.13
CA VAL A 12 -8.65 -9.67 3.32
C VAL A 12 -8.53 -10.44 2.01
N LEU A 13 -9.59 -10.49 1.20
CA LEU A 13 -9.54 -11.04 -0.16
C LEU A 13 -8.61 -10.20 -1.03
N THR A 14 -8.74 -8.87 -1.09
CA THR A 14 -7.82 -8.00 -1.84
C THR A 14 -6.34 -8.17 -1.42
N ILE A 15 -6.07 -8.28 -0.12
CA ILE A 15 -4.73 -8.55 0.41
C ILE A 15 -4.21 -9.95 0.00
N ARG A 16 -5.10 -10.94 -0.17
CA ARG A 16 -4.75 -12.35 -0.46
C ARG A 16 -4.80 -12.74 -1.94
N THR A 17 -5.67 -12.13 -2.75
CA THR A 17 -6.02 -12.58 -4.11
C THR A 17 -5.48 -11.66 -5.20
N GLY A 18 -5.02 -10.44 -4.86
CA GLY A 18 -4.51 -9.50 -5.85
C GLY A 18 -5.60 -8.92 -6.77
N ASP A 19 -6.88 -9.13 -6.44
CA ASP A 19 -8.00 -8.59 -7.20
C ASP A 19 -8.13 -7.07 -7.01
N MET A 20 -8.56 -6.41 -8.08
CA MET A 20 -8.86 -4.98 -8.10
C MET A 20 -9.88 -4.66 -7.00
N CYS A 21 -9.50 -3.86 -6.01
CA CYS A 21 -10.46 -3.41 -5.03
C CYS A 21 -11.14 -2.16 -5.58
N GLU A 22 -12.46 -2.20 -5.77
CA GLU A 22 -13.28 -1.02 -6.08
C GLU A 22 -13.42 -0.12 -4.84
N ILE A 23 -12.31 0.30 -4.22
CA ILE A 23 -12.32 1.29 -3.13
C ILE A 23 -12.48 2.67 -3.77
N THR A 24 -13.73 2.98 -4.07
CA THR A 24 -14.15 4.22 -4.72
C THR A 24 -14.56 5.29 -3.71
N SER A 25 -14.89 4.91 -2.46
CA SER A 25 -15.32 5.87 -1.43
C SER A 25 -14.26 6.17 -0.36
N ARG A 26 -14.31 7.40 0.17
CA ARG A 26 -13.47 7.84 1.30
C ARG A 26 -13.64 6.95 2.54
N ALA A 27 -14.85 6.43 2.78
CA ALA A 27 -15.17 5.60 3.95
C ALA A 27 -14.53 4.21 3.87
N GLN A 28 -14.55 3.57 2.68
CA GLN A 28 -13.86 2.30 2.44
C GLN A 28 -12.35 2.48 2.61
N ARG A 29 -11.77 3.56 2.05
CA ARG A 29 -10.35 3.92 2.21
C ARG A 29 -9.95 4.06 3.69
N GLN A 30 -10.73 4.81 4.49
CA GLN A 30 -10.46 4.95 5.92
C GLN A 30 -10.55 3.62 6.67
N SER A 31 -11.48 2.74 6.27
CA SER A 31 -11.64 1.42 6.88
C SER A 31 -10.45 0.51 6.57
N LEU A 32 -9.94 0.56 5.34
CA LEU A 32 -8.72 -0.13 4.92
C LEU A 32 -7.51 0.29 5.76
N MET A 33 -7.26 1.60 5.89
CA MET A 33 -6.11 2.08 6.67
C MET A 33 -6.21 1.65 8.13
N LYS A 34 -7.42 1.69 8.72
CA LYS A 34 -7.68 1.19 10.08
C LYS A 34 -7.45 -0.31 10.24
N LEU A 35 -7.63 -1.10 9.18
CA LEU A 35 -7.38 -2.54 9.22
C LEU A 35 -5.87 -2.82 9.15
N ILE A 36 -5.17 -2.15 8.22
CA ILE A 36 -3.73 -2.31 8.01
C ILE A 36 -2.95 -2.05 9.31
N VAL A 37 -3.30 -0.98 10.05
CA VAL A 37 -2.64 -0.67 11.33
C VAL A 37 -2.84 -1.72 12.42
N ARG A 38 -3.78 -2.65 12.25
CA ARG A 38 -4.03 -3.77 13.17
C ARG A 38 -3.35 -5.07 12.73
N CYS A 39 -2.62 -5.04 11.62
CA CYS A 39 -1.95 -6.20 11.03
C CYS A 39 -0.43 -5.97 10.89
N PRO A 40 0.32 -5.78 12.00
CA PRO A 40 1.75 -5.42 11.94
C PRO A 40 2.65 -6.50 11.31
N ASN A 41 2.20 -7.77 11.34
CA ASN A 41 2.94 -8.90 10.78
C ASN A 41 2.64 -9.15 9.30
N LEU A 42 2.00 -8.21 8.61
CA LEU A 42 1.67 -8.36 7.20
C LEU A 42 2.96 -8.40 6.36
N THR A 43 3.10 -9.43 5.53
CA THR A 43 4.27 -9.59 4.63
C THR A 43 3.95 -9.18 3.19
N HIS A 44 2.68 -9.16 2.80
CA HIS A 44 2.20 -8.82 1.46
C HIS A 44 1.02 -7.87 1.54
N LEU A 45 1.09 -6.74 0.85
CA LEU A 45 0.01 -5.75 0.78
C LEU A 45 -0.21 -5.32 -0.67
N SER A 46 -1.43 -5.50 -1.16
CA SER A 46 -1.86 -4.97 -2.45
C SER A 46 -2.90 -3.87 -2.24
N LEU A 47 -2.59 -2.68 -2.76
CA LEU A 47 -3.46 -1.50 -2.83
C LEU A 47 -3.64 -1.08 -4.30
N ARG A 48 -3.58 -2.02 -5.23
CA ARG A 48 -3.64 -1.76 -6.68
C ARG A 48 -4.95 -1.06 -7.08
N ASN A 49 -4.87 -0.13 -8.02
CA ASN A 49 -5.98 0.61 -8.63
C ASN A 49 -6.82 1.41 -7.62
N LEU A 50 -6.20 1.84 -6.51
CA LEU A 50 -6.87 2.68 -5.52
C LEU A 50 -6.64 4.16 -5.81
N ASP A 51 -7.40 4.73 -6.75
CA ASP A 51 -7.29 6.15 -7.11
C ASP A 51 -7.61 7.11 -5.97
N SER A 52 -8.33 6.66 -4.95
CA SER A 52 -8.60 7.47 -3.75
C SER A 52 -7.43 7.52 -2.76
N LEU A 53 -6.41 6.67 -2.94
CA LEU A 53 -5.22 6.58 -2.09
C LEU A 53 -4.34 7.82 -2.27
N THR A 54 -3.71 8.27 -1.19
CA THR A 54 -2.84 9.45 -1.18
C THR A 54 -1.48 9.12 -0.58
N ASN A 55 -0.46 9.95 -0.84
CA ASN A 55 0.86 9.80 -0.22
C ASN A 55 0.76 9.73 1.31
N ALA A 56 -0.13 10.53 1.92
CA ALA A 56 -0.38 10.53 3.36
C ALA A 56 -0.89 9.19 3.90
N ASP A 57 -1.60 8.40 3.09
CA ASP A 57 -2.02 7.05 3.48
C ASP A 57 -0.83 6.09 3.50
N ILE A 58 0.11 6.24 2.56
CA ILE A 58 1.33 5.42 2.51
C ILE A 58 2.25 5.73 3.70
N LEU A 59 2.34 6.99 4.15
CA LEU A 59 3.11 7.37 5.34
C LEU A 59 2.73 6.55 6.58
N LEU A 60 1.45 6.19 6.74
CA LEU A 60 0.98 5.40 7.89
C LEU A 60 1.54 3.97 7.92
N LEU A 61 2.11 3.49 6.81
CA LEU A 61 2.62 2.13 6.70
C LEU A 61 3.98 1.97 7.37
N GLU A 62 4.82 3.01 7.36
CA GLU A 62 6.24 2.91 7.75
C GLU A 62 6.44 2.49 9.21
N ASP A 63 5.58 2.98 10.11
CA ASP A 63 5.67 2.68 11.55
C ASP A 63 4.95 1.39 11.94
N THR A 64 4.07 0.86 11.07
CA THR A 64 3.23 -0.29 11.40
C THR A 64 3.72 -1.59 10.76
N LEU A 65 4.11 -1.56 9.49
CA LEU A 65 4.31 -2.76 8.68
C LEU A 65 5.79 -3.16 8.59
N THR A 66 6.40 -3.36 9.75
CA THR A 66 7.83 -3.70 9.90
C THR A 66 8.21 -5.08 9.35
N SER A 67 7.23 -5.93 9.02
CA SER A 67 7.43 -7.23 8.39
C SER A 67 7.07 -7.26 6.90
N LEU A 68 6.72 -6.12 6.29
CA LEU A 68 6.29 -6.08 4.90
C LEU A 68 7.45 -6.43 3.97
N ARG A 69 7.17 -7.27 2.98
CA ARG A 69 8.14 -7.70 1.95
C ARG A 69 7.66 -7.34 0.55
N THR A 70 6.35 -7.36 0.33
CA THR A 70 5.75 -7.07 -0.97
C THR A 70 4.71 -5.96 -0.85
N LEU A 71 4.85 -4.90 -1.65
CA LEU A 71 3.89 -3.80 -1.73
C LEU A 71 3.49 -3.54 -3.20
N ASN A 72 2.19 -3.58 -3.49
CA ASN A 72 1.67 -3.27 -4.82
C ASN A 72 0.79 -2.01 -4.78
N LEU A 73 1.29 -0.93 -5.40
CA LEU A 73 0.59 0.35 -5.59
C LEU A 73 0.24 0.59 -7.06
N GLY A 74 0.28 -0.44 -7.90
CA GLY A 74 0.08 -0.30 -9.34
C GLY A 74 -1.28 0.34 -9.66
N GLY A 75 -1.31 1.32 -10.56
CA GLY A 75 -2.53 2.04 -10.92
C GLY A 75 -3.02 3.06 -9.89
N CYS A 76 -2.29 3.30 -8.80
CA CYS A 76 -2.62 4.38 -7.86
C CYS A 76 -2.14 5.73 -8.42
N THR A 77 -2.99 6.35 -9.24
CA THR A 77 -2.65 7.54 -10.06
C THR A 77 -2.33 8.81 -9.26
N ARG A 78 -2.56 8.82 -7.95
CA ARG A 78 -2.28 9.96 -7.05
C ARG A 78 -1.00 9.81 -6.22
N ILE A 79 -0.31 8.67 -6.35
CA ILE A 79 0.95 8.40 -5.65
C ILE A 79 2.12 8.97 -6.46
N SER A 80 3.03 9.69 -5.80
CA SER A 80 4.21 10.35 -6.39
C SER A 80 5.49 10.09 -5.59
N ASP A 81 6.63 10.63 -6.02
CA ASP A 81 7.94 10.48 -5.38
C ASP A 81 8.00 10.95 -3.90
N GLU A 82 6.97 11.60 -3.39
CA GLU A 82 6.84 11.96 -1.97
C GLU A 82 6.88 10.74 -1.04
N ILE A 83 6.51 9.54 -1.52
CA ILE A 83 6.55 8.31 -0.71
C ILE A 83 7.93 7.63 -0.67
N SER A 84 8.93 8.16 -1.39
CA SER A 84 10.26 7.56 -1.50
C SER A 84 10.90 7.21 -0.16
N HIS A 85 10.83 8.14 0.81
CA HIS A 85 11.34 7.91 2.16
C HIS A 85 10.61 6.76 2.88
N VAL A 86 9.29 6.65 2.74
CA VAL A 86 8.52 5.52 3.31
C VAL A 86 8.97 4.21 2.71
N LEU A 87 9.09 4.15 1.39
CA LEU A 87 9.51 2.95 0.69
C LEU A 87 10.92 2.51 1.12
N SER A 88 11.82 3.47 1.38
CA SER A 88 13.18 3.19 1.87
C SER A 88 13.24 2.63 3.29
N ARG A 89 12.24 2.89 4.13
CA ARG A 89 12.17 2.44 5.54
C ARG A 89 11.47 1.10 5.70
N LEU A 90 10.64 0.72 4.73
CA LEU A 90 9.99 -0.58 4.72
C LEU A 90 10.98 -1.65 4.23
N PRO A 91 11.00 -2.85 4.84
CA PRO A 91 11.90 -3.93 4.44
C PRO A 91 11.42 -4.67 3.18
N LEU A 92 11.14 -3.92 2.12
CA LEU A 92 10.57 -4.41 0.87
C LEU A 92 11.62 -5.19 0.07
N VAL A 93 11.15 -6.26 -0.55
CA VAL A 93 11.88 -7.08 -1.53
C VAL A 93 11.22 -6.94 -2.91
N ASN A 94 9.91 -6.69 -2.95
CA ASN A 94 9.16 -6.49 -4.18
C ASN A 94 8.23 -5.28 -4.04
N VAL A 95 8.34 -4.34 -4.98
CA VAL A 95 7.49 -3.16 -5.05
C VAL A 95 6.97 -2.97 -6.47
N ASN A 96 5.66 -2.78 -6.62
CA ASN A 96 5.05 -2.45 -7.90
C ASN A 96 4.48 -1.03 -7.85
N LEU A 97 5.05 -0.15 -8.67
CA LEU A 97 4.67 1.26 -8.81
C LEU A 97 4.18 1.60 -10.24
N ALA A 98 3.86 0.58 -11.04
CA ALA A 98 3.39 0.79 -12.41
C ALA A 98 2.15 1.68 -12.45
N MET A 99 2.04 2.57 -13.44
CA MET A 99 0.89 3.50 -13.57
C MET A 99 0.65 4.39 -12.33
N THR A 100 1.69 4.68 -11.55
CA THR A 100 1.70 5.77 -10.56
C THR A 100 2.37 7.01 -11.15
N LYS A 101 2.53 8.09 -10.38
CA LYS A 101 3.34 9.26 -10.72
C LYS A 101 4.75 9.20 -10.12
N VAL A 102 5.15 8.04 -9.59
CA VAL A 102 6.53 7.81 -9.13
C VAL A 102 7.46 7.78 -10.34
N THR A 103 8.62 8.42 -10.20
CA THR A 103 9.66 8.48 -11.22
C THR A 103 10.95 7.87 -10.69
N ASP A 104 12.01 7.91 -11.50
CA ASP A 104 13.33 7.39 -11.12
C ASP A 104 13.96 8.17 -9.94
N LEU A 105 13.42 9.34 -9.57
CA LEU A 105 13.81 10.06 -8.34
C LEU A 105 13.63 9.19 -7.09
N THR A 106 12.59 8.36 -7.05
CA THR A 106 12.39 7.42 -5.95
C THR A 106 13.48 6.35 -5.91
N LEU A 107 14.02 5.93 -7.06
CA LEU A 107 15.10 4.94 -7.12
C LEU A 107 16.41 5.49 -6.56
N GLU A 108 16.70 6.77 -6.74
CA GLU A 108 17.88 7.42 -6.14
C GLU A 108 17.84 7.37 -4.61
N VAL A 109 16.64 7.48 -4.02
CA VAL A 109 16.43 7.40 -2.56
C VAL A 109 16.41 5.94 -2.07
N MET A 110 15.89 5.02 -2.88
CA MET A 110 15.76 3.60 -2.52
C MET A 110 17.02 2.77 -2.82
N GLY A 111 17.92 3.26 -3.67
CA GLY A 111 19.08 2.53 -4.19
C GLY A 111 20.05 2.02 -3.13
N ASP A 112 19.98 2.55 -1.91
CA ASP A 112 20.77 2.08 -0.76
C ASP A 112 20.11 0.92 0.02
N ASN A 113 18.83 0.60 -0.24
CA ASN A 113 18.00 -0.27 0.61
C ASN A 113 17.32 -1.47 -0.09
N LEU A 114 17.26 -1.54 -1.43
CA LEU A 114 16.71 -2.71 -2.13
C LEU A 114 17.84 -3.66 -2.59
N PRO A 115 17.84 -4.95 -2.20
CA PRO A 115 18.77 -5.91 -2.78
C PRO A 115 18.41 -6.11 -4.25
N PHE A 116 19.35 -5.77 -5.14
CA PHE A 116 19.25 -5.99 -6.59
C PHE A 116 18.90 -7.44 -6.96
#